data_AF-A0A5D6XEX3-F1
#
_entry.id   AF-A0A5D6XEX3-F1
#
_cell.length_a   1.000
_cell.length_b   1.000
_cell.length_c   1.000
_cell.angle_alpha   90.00
_cell.angle_beta   90.00
_cell.angle_gamma   90.00
#
_symmetry.space_group_name_H-M   'P 1'
#
loop_
_entity.id
_entity.type
_entity.pdbx_description
1 polymer ?
#
loop_
_entity_poly.entity_id
_entity_poly.type
_entity_poly.pdbx_seq_one_letter_code
_entity_poly.pdbx_strand_id
1 'polypeptide(L)'
;MNRTIVERARSMLHYKKLETKWWAEAVNTAVYLINRSTNSAHISMTPFEICFKQKPSMQHLRVFGSRGYAHIDSSKRSKFDAKSFRCIFLGYADNTKGYKVWDIDGDKMRVSRSLMLDERA
;
A
#
# COMPACT_ATOMS: atom_id res chain seq x y z
N MET A 1 -12.79 -7.72 -15.92
CA MET A 1 -12.20 -7.19 -14.66
C MET A 1 -10.80 -7.74 -14.40
N ASN A 2 -10.60 -9.06 -14.44
CA ASN A 2 -9.31 -9.70 -14.13
C ASN A 2 -8.13 -9.16 -14.96
N ARG A 3 -8.32 -8.99 -16.28
CA ARG A 3 -7.30 -8.36 -17.15
C ARG A 3 -6.86 -6.99 -16.63
N THR A 4 -7.81 -6.10 -16.31
CA THR A 4 -7.52 -4.75 -15.80
C THR A 4 -6.73 -4.77 -14.50
N ILE A 5 -7.07 -5.68 -13.58
CA ILE A 5 -6.38 -5.83 -12.30
C ILE A 5 -4.91 -6.24 -12.54
N VAL A 6 -4.69 -7.25 -13.38
CA VAL A 6 -3.35 -7.76 -13.70
C VAL A 6 -2.51 -6.70 -14.41
N GLU A 7 -3.07 -5.97 -15.39
CA GLU A 7 -2.32 -4.91 -16.06
C GLU A 7 -1.93 -3.78 -15.10
N ARG A 8 -2.83 -3.35 -14.19
CA ARG A 8 -2.48 -2.34 -13.19
C ARG A 8 -1.41 -2.83 -12.22
N ALA A 9 -1.52 -4.06 -11.74
CA ALA A 9 -0.52 -4.68 -10.88
C ALA A 9 0.85 -4.77 -11.57
N ARG A 10 0.87 -5.20 -12.82
CA ARG A 10 2.07 -5.25 -13.66
C ARG A 10 2.70 -3.86 -13.80
N SER A 11 1.92 -2.83 -14.13
CA SER A 11 2.41 -1.46 -14.24
C SER A 11 3.03 -0.94 -12.93
N MET A 12 2.42 -1.23 -11.77
CA MET A 12 2.95 -0.83 -10.47
C MET A 12 4.30 -1.50 -10.16
N LEU A 13 4.43 -2.80 -10.46
CA LEU A 13 5.70 -3.53 -10.29
C LEU A 13 6.81 -2.95 -11.18
N HIS A 14 6.52 -2.71 -12.46
CA HIS A 14 7.51 -2.15 -13.38
C HIS A 14 7.90 -0.71 -13.04
N TYR A 15 6.94 0.12 -12.61
CA TYR A 15 7.19 1.52 -12.27
C TYR A 15 8.24 1.68 -11.17
N LYS A 16 8.18 0.86 -10.11
CA LYS A 16 9.19 0.84 -9.01
C LYS A 16 10.26 -0.23 -9.17
N LYS A 17 10.35 -0.90 -10.33
CA LYS A 17 11.33 -1.97 -10.61
C LYS A 17 11.34 -3.06 -9.53
N LEU A 18 10.16 -3.46 -9.06
CA LEU A 18 10.01 -4.51 -8.06
C LEU A 18 10.00 -5.90 -8.70
N GLU A 19 10.54 -6.87 -7.96
CA GLU A 19 10.50 -8.28 -8.34
C GLU A 19 9.06 -8.81 -8.41
N THR A 20 8.83 -9.78 -9.32
CA THR A 20 7.53 -10.42 -9.53
C THR A 20 7.03 -11.18 -8.31
N LYS A 21 7.88 -11.52 -7.33
CA LYS A 21 7.44 -12.14 -6.07
C LYS A 21 6.39 -11.32 -5.32
N TRP A 22 6.35 -10.00 -5.54
CA TRP A 22 5.39 -9.08 -4.91
C TRP A 22 4.04 -8.99 -5.65
N TRP A 23 3.79 -9.86 -6.63
CA TRP A 23 2.59 -9.79 -7.47
C TRP A 23 1.28 -9.82 -6.68
N ALA A 24 1.18 -10.62 -5.62
CA ALA A 24 -0.04 -10.74 -4.83
C ALA A 24 -0.40 -9.42 -4.16
N GLU A 25 0.60 -8.73 -3.61
CA GLU A 25 0.43 -7.43 -2.97
C GLU A 25 0.13 -6.31 -3.97
N ALA A 26 0.75 -6.38 -5.16
CA ALA A 26 0.43 -5.48 -6.27
C ALA A 26 -1.02 -5.66 -6.75
N VAL A 27 -1.50 -6.90 -6.86
CA VAL A 27 -2.89 -7.21 -7.24
C VAL A 27 -3.86 -6.69 -6.18
N ASN A 28 -3.60 -6.93 -4.90
CA ASN A 28 -4.43 -6.42 -3.80
C ASN A 28 -4.50 -4.89 -3.82
N THR A 29 -3.36 -4.23 -4.01
CA THR A 29 -3.30 -2.77 -4.12
C THR A 29 -4.07 -2.26 -5.34
N ALA A 30 -3.97 -2.95 -6.48
CA ALA A 30 -4.71 -2.58 -7.69
C ALA A 30 -6.22 -2.63 -7.44
N VAL A 31 -6.71 -3.71 -6.82
CA VAL A 31 -8.14 -3.86 -6.46
C VAL A 31 -8.56 -2.76 -5.49
N TYR A 32 -7.74 -2.47 -4.48
CA TYR A 32 -8.00 -1.42 -3.50
C TYR A 32 -8.19 -0.04 -4.16
N LEU A 33 -7.33 0.30 -5.13
CA LEU A 33 -7.38 1.54 -5.89
C LEU A 33 -8.55 1.55 -6.87
N ILE A 34 -8.84 0.44 -7.56
CA ILE A 34 -10.00 0.32 -8.47
C ILE A 34 -11.29 0.63 -7.72
N ASN A 35 -11.46 0.10 -6.52
CA ASN A 35 -12.69 0.32 -5.74
C ASN A 35 -12.87 1.77 -5.29
N ARG A 36 -11.78 2.57 -5.26
CA ARG A 36 -11.78 3.99 -4.85
C ARG A 36 -11.58 4.96 -6.00
N SER A 37 -11.52 4.45 -7.23
CA SER A 37 -11.47 5.26 -8.44
C SER A 37 -12.83 5.21 -9.14
N THR A 38 -13.21 6.29 -9.79
CA THR A 38 -14.35 6.26 -10.71
C THR A 38 -14.00 5.39 -11.92
N ASN A 39 -15.03 4.89 -12.60
CA ASN A 39 -14.86 4.09 -13.81
C ASN A 39 -15.78 4.64 -14.91
N SER A 40 -15.60 4.16 -16.14
CA SER A 40 -16.39 4.64 -17.28
C SER A 40 -17.89 4.37 -17.15
N ALA A 41 -18.31 3.38 -16.36
CA ALA A 41 -19.72 3.09 -16.09
C ALA A 41 -20.32 4.04 -15.03
N HIS A 42 -19.51 4.54 -14.09
CA HIS A 42 -19.91 5.43 -13.01
C HIS A 42 -18.91 6.58 -12.91
N ILE A 43 -19.15 7.62 -13.70
CA ILE A 43 -18.26 8.79 -13.81
C ILE A 43 -18.27 9.63 -12.52
N SER A 44 -19.41 9.69 -11.82
CA SER A 44 -19.62 10.55 -10.65
C SER A 44 -19.46 9.84 -9.30
N MET A 45 -19.42 8.50 -9.28
CA MET A 45 -19.39 7.71 -8.04
C MET A 45 -18.38 6.56 -8.13
N THR A 46 -17.65 6.35 -7.05
CA THR A 46 -16.73 5.21 -6.90
C THR A 46 -17.49 3.95 -6.47
N PRO A 47 -17.01 2.73 -6.81
CA PRO A 47 -17.59 1.49 -6.29
C PRO A 47 -17.68 1.46 -4.76
N PHE A 48 -16.70 2.06 -4.07
CA PHE A 48 -16.70 2.24 -2.62
C PHE A 48 -17.88 3.11 -2.16
N GLU A 49 -18.15 4.24 -2.81
CA GLU A 49 -19.31 5.09 -2.50
C GLU A 49 -20.63 4.37 -2.74
N ILE A 50 -20.74 3.56 -3.80
CA ILE A 50 -21.96 2.81 -4.10
C ILE A 50 -22.22 1.77 -3.01
N CYS A 51 -21.18 1.06 -2.56
CA CYS A 51 -21.31 -0.02 -1.59
C CYS A 51 -21.50 0.51 -0.15
N PHE A 52 -20.72 1.52 0.26
CA PHE A 52 -20.68 2.00 1.64
C PHE A 52 -21.43 3.31 1.86
N LYS A 53 -21.98 3.92 0.81
CA LYS A 53 -22.67 5.23 0.84
C LYS A 53 -21.82 6.36 1.44
N GLN A 54 -20.49 6.22 1.40
CA GLN A 54 -19.51 7.14 1.97
C GLN A 54 -18.41 7.43 0.97
N LYS A 55 -17.97 8.69 0.88
CA LYS A 55 -16.82 9.07 0.06
C LYS A 55 -15.52 8.49 0.61
N PRO A 56 -14.68 7.81 -0.20
CA PRO A 56 -13.39 7.33 0.27
C PRO A 56 -12.46 8.51 0.54
N SER A 57 -11.75 8.47 1.67
CA SER A 57 -10.61 9.36 1.86
C SER A 57 -9.47 8.95 0.92
N MET A 58 -8.81 9.94 0.32
CA MET A 58 -7.63 9.74 -0.55
C MET A 58 -6.31 10.07 0.17
N GLN A 59 -6.38 10.63 1.39
CA GLN A 59 -5.20 11.17 2.09
C GLN A 59 -4.18 10.10 2.51
N HIS A 60 -4.62 8.85 2.68
CA HIS A 60 -3.77 7.72 3.04
C HIS A 60 -3.22 6.98 1.82
N LEU A 61 -3.54 7.42 0.59
CA LEU A 61 -2.99 6.78 -0.59
C LEU A 61 -1.49 7.02 -0.68
N ARG A 62 -0.76 5.99 -1.07
CA ARG A 62 0.70 5.97 -1.16
C ARG A 62 1.12 5.25 -2.43
N VAL A 63 2.28 5.63 -2.96
CA VAL A 63 2.81 5.02 -4.19
C VAL A 63 3.34 3.62 -3.89
N PHE A 64 2.72 2.59 -4.47
CA PHE A 64 3.15 1.18 -4.34
C PHE A 64 4.63 1.02 -4.68
N GLY A 65 5.35 0.27 -3.86
CA GLY A 65 6.78 -0.02 -4.02
C GLY A 65 7.73 1.09 -3.58
N SER A 66 7.21 2.18 -3.02
CA SER A 66 8.05 3.25 -2.48
C SER A 66 8.85 2.76 -1.27
N ARG A 67 10.12 3.17 -1.22
CA ARG A 67 11.02 2.88 -0.11
C ARG A 67 10.89 3.95 0.96
N GLY A 68 11.13 3.58 2.20
CA GLY A 68 11.09 4.54 3.29
C GLY A 68 11.32 3.90 4.65
N TYR A 69 10.76 4.53 5.67
CA TYR A 69 10.94 4.15 7.07
C TYR A 69 9.59 3.95 7.74
N ALA A 70 9.46 2.83 8.44
CA ALA A 70 8.29 2.51 9.25
C ALA A 70 8.63 2.66 10.74
N HIS A 71 7.70 3.21 11.52
CA HIS A 71 7.89 3.41 12.95
C HIS A 71 7.93 2.10 13.75
N ILE A 72 8.84 2.02 14.73
CA ILE A 72 8.91 0.94 15.72
C ILE A 72 8.25 1.41 17.00
N ASP A 73 7.25 0.64 17.46
CA ASP A 73 6.52 0.90 18.70
C ASP A 73 7.47 0.99 19.91
N SER A 74 7.20 1.92 20.83
CA SER A 74 8.00 2.12 22.06
C SER A 74 8.07 0.86 22.92
N SER A 75 7.02 0.03 22.89
CA SER A 75 6.97 -1.25 23.59
C SER A 75 8.02 -2.27 23.12
N LYS A 76 8.54 -2.12 21.90
CA LYS A 76 9.47 -3.06 21.25
C LYS A 76 10.91 -2.54 21.18
N ARG A 77 11.21 -1.42 21.84
CA ARG A 77 12.51 -0.75 21.74
C ARG A 77 13.01 -0.27 23.11
N SER A 78 14.30 -0.44 23.34
CA SER A 78 15.02 0.14 24.46
C SER A 78 15.29 1.64 24.23
N LYS A 79 15.81 2.34 25.25
CA LYS A 79 16.06 3.79 25.20
C LYS A 79 17.02 4.21 24.06
N PHE A 80 17.94 3.32 23.67
CA PHE A 80 18.96 3.58 22.65
C PHE A 80 18.71 2.85 21.33
N ASP A 81 17.61 2.10 21.21
CA ASP A 81 17.28 1.39 19.99
C ASP A 81 16.73 2.33 18.91
N ALA A 82 16.89 1.92 17.65
CA ALA A 82 16.32 2.63 16.51
C ALA A 82 14.79 2.80 16.63
N LYS A 83 14.30 3.98 16.24
CA LYS A 83 12.86 4.32 16.29
C LYS A 83 12.10 3.92 15.01
N SER A 84 12.82 3.44 14.00
CA SER A 84 12.29 3.12 12.69
C SER A 84 13.15 2.08 11.98
N PHE A 85 12.55 1.32 11.07
CA PHE A 85 13.25 0.37 10.20
C PHE A 85 13.00 0.70 8.73
N ARG A 86 13.95 0.32 7.86
CA ARG A 86 13.83 0.52 6.42
C ARG A 86 12.82 -0.45 5.84
N CYS A 87 11.93 0.05 5.00
CA CYS A 87 10.86 -0.75 4.45
C CYS A 87 10.47 -0.37 3.02
N ILE A 88 9.79 -1.30 2.36
CA ILE A 88 9.13 -1.10 1.06
C ILE A 88 7.63 -1.14 1.29
N PHE A 89 6.90 -0.14 0.80
CA PHE A 89 5.46 -0.13 0.85
C PHE A 89 4.86 -1.11 -0.17
N LEU A 90 4.04 -2.04 0.32
CA LEU A 90 3.43 -3.10 -0.49
C LEU A 90 1.90 -3.07 -0.48
N GLY A 91 1.25 -2.09 0.16
CA GLY A 91 -0.19 -1.92 0.07
C GLY A 91 -0.86 -1.73 1.42
N TYR A 92 -2.14 -2.06 1.48
CA TYR A 92 -3.00 -1.73 2.62
C TYR A 92 -3.31 -2.99 3.43
N ALA A 93 -3.35 -2.85 4.76
CA ALA A 93 -3.73 -3.94 5.65
C ALA A 93 -5.24 -4.19 5.59
N ASP A 94 -5.61 -5.46 5.67
CA ASP A 94 -7.02 -5.88 5.74
C ASP A 94 -7.56 -5.61 7.15
N ASN A 95 -8.80 -5.10 7.25
CA ASN A 95 -9.53 -4.86 8.50
C ASN A 95 -8.89 -3.91 9.52
N THR A 96 -7.74 -3.29 9.20
CA THR A 96 -7.05 -2.36 10.10
C THR A 96 -6.55 -1.14 9.35
N LYS A 97 -6.56 0.02 10.02
CA LYS A 97 -5.95 1.25 9.50
C LYS A 97 -4.42 1.12 9.58
N GLY A 98 -3.84 0.46 8.59
CA GLY A 98 -2.41 0.19 8.51
C GLY A 98 -1.97 -0.11 7.08
N TYR A 99 -0.66 -0.06 6.89
CA TYR A 99 0.02 -0.33 5.64
C TYR A 99 0.80 -1.63 5.75
N LYS A 100 0.72 -2.46 4.72
CA LYS A 100 1.59 -3.63 4.54
C LYS A 100 2.94 -3.14 4.03
N VAL A 101 3.99 -3.48 4.75
CA VAL A 101 5.36 -3.13 4.38
C VAL A 101 6.28 -4.33 4.50
N TRP A 102 7.27 -4.39 3.61
CA TRP A 102 8.37 -5.32 3.72
C TRP A 102 9.49 -4.71 4.55
N ASP A 103 9.88 -5.37 5.63
CA ASP A 103 11.07 -5.04 6.40
C ASP A 103 12.31 -5.52 5.63
N ILE A 104 13.14 -4.59 5.17
CA ILE A 104 14.33 -4.90 4.36
C ILE A 104 15.40 -5.57 5.21
N ASP A 105 15.52 -5.16 6.48
CA ASP A 105 16.55 -5.65 7.38
C ASP A 105 16.14 -6.99 8.02
N GLY A 106 14.85 -7.15 8.30
CA GLY A 106 14.28 -8.33 8.95
C GLY A 106 13.70 -9.40 8.01
N ASP A 107 13.75 -9.18 6.70
CA ASP A 107 13.24 -10.06 5.64
C ASP A 107 11.83 -10.61 5.90
N LYS A 108 10.92 -9.73 6.34
CA LYS A 108 9.56 -10.12 6.73
C LYS A 108 8.50 -9.06 6.47
N MET A 109 7.28 -9.52 6.23
CA MET A 109 6.12 -8.65 6.13
C MET A 109 5.73 -8.12 7.52
N ARG A 110 5.46 -6.82 7.60
CA ARG A 110 4.93 -6.16 8.79
C ARG A 110 3.77 -5.25 8.42
N VAL A 111 2.89 -5.01 9.39
CA VAL A 111 1.87 -3.96 9.29
C VAL A 111 2.32 -2.79 10.14
N SER A 112 2.34 -1.59 9.56
CA SER A 112 2.65 -0.35 10.27
C SER A 112 1.60 0.71 10.02
N ARG A 113 1.33 1.54 11.02
CA ARG A 113 0.37 2.66 10.92
C ARG A 113 1.01 3.95 10.42
N SER A 114 2.30 4.11 10.68
CA SER A 114 3.05 5.33 10.37
C SER A 114 4.25 5.01 9.50
N LEU A 115 4.29 5.64 8.33
CA LEU A 115 5.32 5.49 7.32
C LEU A 115 5.79 6.87 6.86
N MET A 116 7.10 7.02 6.71
CA MET A 116 7.69 8.09 5.91
C MET A 116 8.27 7.45 4.66
N LEU A 117 7.67 7.73 3.50
CA LEU A 117 8.03 7.14 2.22
C LEU A 117 8.64 8.19 1.30
N ASP A 118 9.66 7.79 0.55
CA ASP A 118 10.14 8.55 -0.60
C ASP A 118 9.37 8.08 -1.84
N GLU A 119 8.35 8.84 -2.20
CA GLU A 119 7.45 8.51 -3.30
C GLU A 119 7.98 8.97 -4.67
N ARG A 120 8.94 9.90 -4.68
CA ARG A 120 9.46 10.57 -5.88
C ARG A 120 10.64 9.84 -6.53
N ALA A 121 11.30 8.93 -5.81
CA ALA A 121 12.46 8.15 -6.28
C ALA A 121 12.11 6.97 -7.19
#